data_AF-A0A523HN45-F1
#
_entry.id   AF-A0A523HN45-F1
#
_cell.length_a   1.000
_cell.length_b   1.000
_cell.length_c   1.000
_cell.angle_alpha   90.00
_cell.angle_beta   90.00
_cell.angle_gamma   90.00
#
_symmetry.space_group_name_H-M   'P 1'
#
loop_
_entity.id
_entity.type
_entity.pdbx_description
1 polymer ?
#
loop_
_entity_poly.entity_id
_entity_poly.type
_entity_poly.pdbx_seq_one_letter_code
_entity_poly.pdbx_strand_id
1 'polypeptide(L)'
;MAQPEQPLSDDLIGYSAYDPVEECYEYNENECYVADSPESLLRFLAGAMFPAEDYKIEPVRISDFLRDYGCSCGSYALEPEALKRFERTATSNGFEYDVEPYEDYGVAVEPRIFIVNFSDWQRSENE
;
A
#
# COMPACT_ATOMS: atom_id res chain seq x y z
N MET A 1 9.50 9.75 -31.73
CA MET A 1 9.73 8.30 -31.64
C MET A 1 9.06 7.85 -30.36
N ALA A 2 7.92 7.17 -30.45
CA ALA A 2 7.23 6.65 -29.26
C ALA A 2 8.07 5.51 -28.70
N GLN A 3 8.38 5.54 -27.41
CA GLN A 3 9.03 4.43 -26.74
C GLN A 3 8.06 3.24 -26.73
N PRO A 4 8.52 1.99 -26.90
CA PRO A 4 7.64 0.84 -26.73
C PRO A 4 7.15 0.81 -25.28
N GLU A 5 5.84 0.86 -25.10
CA GLU A 5 5.17 0.70 -23.81
C GLU A 5 5.55 -0.69 -23.29
N GLN A 6 6.50 -0.75 -22.37
CA GLN A 6 6.81 -2.00 -21.68
C GLN A 6 5.56 -2.39 -20.88
N PRO A 7 5.11 -3.66 -20.94
CA PRO A 7 3.94 -4.07 -20.19
C PRO A 7 4.21 -3.86 -18.70
N LEU A 8 3.26 -3.22 -18.02
CA LEU A 8 3.30 -2.99 -16.59
C LEU A 8 3.57 -4.32 -15.87
N SER A 9 4.66 -4.42 -15.12
CA SER A 9 4.88 -5.58 -14.25
C SER A 9 3.93 -5.48 -13.07
N ASP A 10 2.91 -6.35 -13.03
CA ASP A 10 1.90 -6.37 -11.94
C ASP A 10 2.45 -7.07 -10.68
N ASP A 11 3.49 -6.48 -10.12
CA ASP A 11 4.26 -7.04 -9.02
C ASP A 11 3.48 -7.01 -7.70
N LEU A 12 3.63 -8.06 -6.90
CA LEU A 12 3.17 -8.08 -5.51
C LEU A 12 3.98 -7.07 -4.70
N ILE A 13 3.26 -6.13 -4.07
CA ILE A 13 3.83 -5.14 -3.16
C ILE A 13 3.74 -5.65 -1.71
N GLY A 14 2.56 -6.08 -1.29
CA GLY A 14 2.35 -6.52 0.09
C GLY A 14 0.96 -7.10 0.32
N TYR A 15 0.43 -6.91 1.53
CA TYR A 15 -0.87 -7.44 1.94
C TYR A 15 -1.65 -6.40 2.75
N SER A 16 -2.94 -6.29 2.47
CA SER A 16 -3.89 -5.46 3.24
C SER A 16 -4.99 -6.34 3.83
N ALA A 17 -5.60 -5.86 4.91
CA ALA A 17 -6.76 -6.50 5.52
C ALA A 17 -8.03 -5.84 4.97
N TYR A 18 -8.93 -6.62 4.43
CA TYR A 18 -10.24 -6.18 3.94
C TYR A 18 -11.32 -6.64 4.91
N ASP A 19 -12.10 -5.69 5.43
CA ASP A 19 -13.29 -5.94 6.22
C ASP A 19 -14.49 -6.16 5.26
N PRO A 20 -15.05 -7.38 5.18
CA PRO A 20 -16.18 -7.68 4.32
C PRO A 20 -17.53 -7.14 4.85
N VAL A 21 -17.58 -6.68 6.11
CA VAL A 21 -18.78 -6.09 6.73
C VAL A 21 -18.84 -4.60 6.44
N GLU A 22 -17.74 -3.88 6.65
CA GLU A 22 -17.62 -2.44 6.38
C GLU A 22 -17.25 -2.15 4.91
N GLU A 23 -16.97 -3.20 4.13
CA GLU A 23 -16.56 -3.14 2.72
C GLU A 23 -15.33 -2.23 2.48
N CYS A 24 -14.40 -2.17 3.44
CA CYS A 24 -13.23 -1.29 3.43
C CYS A 24 -11.92 -2.04 3.74
N TYR A 25 -10.79 -1.42 3.37
CA TYR A 25 -9.48 -1.90 3.80
C TYR A 25 -9.08 -1.25 5.12
N GLU A 26 -8.24 -1.91 5.89
CA GLU A 26 -7.70 -1.33 7.11
C GLU A 26 -6.69 -0.22 6.82
N TYR A 27 -6.79 0.85 7.62
CA TYR A 27 -5.96 2.04 7.51
C TYR A 27 -4.99 2.12 8.69
N ASN A 28 -3.79 2.63 8.44
CA ASN A 28 -2.98 3.22 9.48
C ASN A 28 -3.34 4.71 9.52
N GLU A 29 -4.15 5.11 10.50
CA GLU A 29 -4.81 6.43 10.53
C GLU A 29 -5.66 6.72 9.29
N ASN A 30 -5.11 7.41 8.27
CA ASN A 30 -5.84 7.82 7.07
C ASN A 30 -5.32 7.13 5.81
N GLU A 31 -4.24 6.35 5.90
CA GLU A 31 -3.56 5.74 4.78
C GLU A 31 -3.82 4.24 4.75
N CYS A 32 -4.16 3.67 3.58
CA CYS A 32 -4.36 2.23 3.48
C CYS A 32 -3.08 1.48 3.85
N TYR A 33 -3.19 0.54 4.78
CA TYR A 33 -2.03 -0.15 5.34
C TYR A 33 -1.64 -1.36 4.50
N VAL A 34 -0.35 -1.46 4.17
CA VAL A 34 0.26 -2.54 3.38
C VAL A 34 1.40 -3.17 4.16
N ALA A 35 1.16 -4.40 4.62
CA ALA A 35 2.14 -5.21 5.30
C ALA A 35 3.08 -5.93 4.33
N ASP A 36 4.31 -6.20 4.79
CA ASP A 36 5.36 -6.95 4.13
C ASP A 36 4.95 -8.41 3.89
N SER A 37 4.13 -8.94 4.79
CA SER A 37 3.68 -10.34 4.85
C SER A 37 2.32 -10.48 5.54
N PRO A 38 1.58 -11.58 5.28
CA PRO A 38 0.36 -11.89 6.01
C PRO A 38 0.59 -11.96 7.53
N GLU A 39 1.74 -12.48 7.97
CA GLU A 39 2.07 -12.59 9.38
C GLU A 39 2.28 -11.22 10.04
N SER A 40 2.84 -10.24 9.34
CA SER A 40 2.97 -8.88 9.88
C SER A 40 1.61 -8.19 9.96
N LEU A 41 0.78 -8.37 8.92
CA LEU A 41 -0.60 -7.86 8.92
C LEU A 41 -1.42 -8.41 10.10
N LEU A 42 -1.30 -9.71 10.40
CA LEU A 42 -1.97 -10.30 11.56
C LEU A 42 -1.50 -9.70 12.89
N ARG A 43 -0.22 -9.30 12.99
CA ARG A 43 0.29 -8.61 14.18
C ARG A 43 -0.24 -7.18 14.29
N PHE A 44 -0.34 -6.48 13.16
CA PHE A 44 -0.97 -5.16 13.10
C PHE A 44 -2.42 -5.23 13.60
N LEU A 45 -3.23 -6.14 13.05
CA LEU A 45 -4.62 -6.36 13.47
C LEU A 45 -4.71 -6.69 14.97
N ALA A 46 -3.87 -7.60 15.45
CA ALA A 46 -3.83 -7.96 16.87
C ALA A 46 -3.45 -6.77 17.77
N GLY A 47 -2.52 -5.91 17.32
CA GLY A 47 -2.13 -4.70 18.03
C GLY A 47 -3.25 -3.66 18.12
N ALA A 48 -4.07 -3.56 17.07
CA ALA A 48 -5.26 -2.71 17.02
C ALA A 48 -6.48 -3.31 17.75
N MET A 49 -6.34 -4.49 18.37
CA MET A 49 -7.42 -5.26 19.00
C MET A 49 -8.54 -5.68 18.03
N PHE A 50 -8.22 -5.81 16.75
CA PHE A 50 -9.13 -6.29 15.73
C PHE A 50 -9.05 -7.83 15.59
N PRO A 51 -10.20 -8.54 15.56
CA PRO A 51 -10.20 -9.99 15.41
C PRO A 51 -9.82 -10.35 13.97
N ALA A 52 -8.66 -10.99 13.77
CA ALA A 52 -8.20 -11.34 12.42
C ALA A 52 -9.16 -12.25 11.62
N GLU A 53 -10.08 -12.96 12.30
CA GLU A 53 -11.11 -13.78 11.65
C GLU A 53 -12.19 -12.98 10.93
N ASP A 54 -12.35 -11.70 11.28
CA ASP A 54 -13.29 -10.80 10.63
C ASP A 54 -12.72 -10.24 9.32
N TYR A 55 -11.42 -10.40 9.08
CA TYR A 55 -10.72 -9.83 7.93
C TYR A 55 -10.35 -10.87 6.89
N LYS A 56 -10.43 -10.44 5.64
CA LYS A 56 -9.81 -11.14 4.51
C LYS A 56 -8.44 -10.53 4.25
N ILE A 57 -7.40 -11.36 4.30
CA ILE A 57 -6.05 -10.94 3.90
C ILE A 57 -5.98 -10.98 2.37
N GLU A 58 -5.71 -9.83 1.76
CA GLU A 58 -5.61 -9.70 0.30
C GLU A 58 -4.22 -9.27 -0.14
N PRO A 59 -3.67 -9.86 -1.21
CA PRO A 59 -2.44 -9.37 -1.81
C PRO A 59 -2.68 -8.02 -2.50
N VAL A 60 -1.77 -7.07 -2.26
CA VAL A 60 -1.76 -5.77 -2.92
C VAL A 60 -0.67 -5.74 -3.98
N ARG A 61 -1.03 -5.32 -5.19
CA ARG A 61 -0.15 -5.23 -6.35
C ARG A 61 -0.07 -3.81 -6.86
N ILE A 62 0.90 -3.51 -7.72
CA ILE A 62 1.06 -2.15 -8.25
C ILE A 62 -0.18 -1.67 -9.03
N SER A 63 -0.92 -2.59 -9.67
CA SER A 63 -2.18 -2.22 -10.34
C SER A 63 -3.23 -1.68 -9.37
N ASP A 64 -3.19 -2.10 -8.10
CA ASP A 64 -4.14 -1.64 -7.08
C ASP A 64 -3.86 -0.18 -6.70
N PHE A 65 -2.58 0.21 -6.62
CA PHE A 65 -2.18 1.62 -6.40
C PHE A 65 -2.64 2.53 -7.55
N LEU A 66 -2.55 2.06 -8.80
CA LEU A 66 -3.02 2.82 -9.97
C LEU A 66 -4.53 3.02 -10.00
N ARG A 67 -5.28 2.21 -9.25
CA ARG A 67 -6.75 2.26 -9.15
C ARG A 67 -7.23 2.94 -7.88
N ASP A 68 -6.32 3.49 -7.09
CA ASP A 68 -6.61 4.05 -5.76
C ASP A 68 -7.40 3.08 -4.88
N TYR A 69 -6.89 1.85 -4.73
CA TYR A 69 -7.56 0.84 -3.92
C TYR A 69 -7.75 1.34 -2.48
N GLY A 70 -8.92 1.08 -1.91
CA GLY A 70 -9.25 1.60 -0.58
C GLY A 70 -9.41 3.12 -0.54
N CYS A 71 -9.61 3.80 -1.68
CA CYS A 71 -9.92 5.24 -1.73
C CYS A 71 -8.91 6.10 -0.96
N SER A 72 -7.63 5.72 -0.97
CA SER A 72 -6.60 6.36 -0.16
C SER A 72 -6.14 7.71 -0.73
N CYS A 73 -6.73 8.15 -1.84
CA CYS A 73 -6.36 9.37 -2.55
C CYS A 73 -4.88 9.41 -2.94
N GLY A 74 -4.29 8.23 -3.21
CA GLY A 74 -2.88 8.06 -3.52
C GLY A 74 -1.93 7.97 -2.32
N SER A 75 -2.42 8.00 -1.07
CA SER A 75 -1.57 7.93 0.12
C SER A 75 -1.66 6.57 0.81
N TYR A 76 -0.52 5.88 0.97
CA TYR A 76 -0.48 4.50 1.46
C TYR A 76 0.58 4.31 2.56
N ALA A 77 0.25 3.55 3.59
CA ALA A 77 1.15 3.23 4.69
C ALA A 77 1.82 1.87 4.45
N LEU A 78 3.10 1.85 4.08
CA LEU A 78 3.85 0.64 3.74
C LEU A 78 4.84 0.27 4.83
N GLU A 79 4.93 -1.03 5.11
CA GLU A 79 6.05 -1.62 5.83
C GLU A 79 7.36 -1.64 4.97
N PRO A 80 8.54 -1.86 5.57
CA PRO A 80 9.82 -1.62 4.89
C PRO A 80 10.09 -2.52 3.68
N GLU A 81 9.69 -3.79 3.68
CA GLU A 81 9.90 -4.68 2.53
C GLU A 81 8.85 -4.45 1.42
N ALA A 82 7.64 -4.07 1.77
CA ALA A 82 6.58 -3.64 0.87
C ALA A 82 7.01 -2.37 0.14
N LEU A 83 7.56 -1.39 0.88
CA LEU A 83 8.14 -0.18 0.29
C LEU A 83 9.23 -0.53 -0.73
N LYS A 84 10.20 -1.39 -0.38
CA LYS A 84 11.26 -1.79 -1.33
C LYS A 84 10.71 -2.42 -2.61
N ARG A 85 9.65 -3.22 -2.51
CA ARG A 85 8.98 -3.81 -3.68
C ARG A 85 8.29 -2.72 -4.50
N PHE A 86 7.58 -1.82 -3.84
CA PHE A 86 6.93 -0.66 -4.46
C PHE A 86 7.94 0.20 -5.21
N GLU A 87 9.02 0.65 -4.56
CA GLU A 87 10.05 1.50 -5.16
C GLU A 87 10.69 0.86 -6.39
N ARG A 88 10.96 -0.46 -6.32
CA ARG A 88 11.52 -1.21 -7.45
C ARG A 88 10.56 -1.21 -8.64
N THR A 89 9.28 -1.46 -8.39
CA THR A 89 8.26 -1.50 -9.45
C THR A 89 7.97 -0.10 -9.97
N ALA A 90 7.83 0.92 -9.11
CA ALA A 90 7.65 2.31 -9.50
C ALA A 90 8.81 2.82 -10.35
N THR A 91 10.06 2.56 -9.95
CA THR A 91 11.27 2.92 -10.71
C THR A 91 11.30 2.24 -12.08
N SER A 92 10.92 0.96 -12.14
CA SER A 92 10.93 0.19 -13.39
C SER A 92 9.88 0.67 -14.39
N ASN A 93 8.77 1.21 -13.91
CA ASN A 93 7.67 1.74 -14.74
C ASN A 93 7.74 3.27 -14.93
N GLY A 94 8.65 3.95 -14.25
CA GLY A 94 8.81 5.41 -14.34
C GLY A 94 7.71 6.19 -13.63
N PHE A 95 7.15 5.65 -12.55
CA PHE A 95 6.12 6.32 -11.76
C PHE A 95 6.68 7.35 -10.79
N GLU A 96 5.91 8.40 -10.55
CA GLU A 96 6.21 9.49 -9.62
C GLU A 96 5.54 9.23 -8.26
N TYR A 97 6.35 9.32 -7.21
CA TYR A 97 5.92 9.12 -5.83
C TYR A 97 6.83 9.85 -4.86
N ASP A 98 6.30 10.19 -3.70
CA ASP A 98 7.04 10.70 -2.55
C ASP A 98 6.95 9.71 -1.39
N VAL A 99 8.00 9.67 -0.56
CA VAL A 99 8.07 8.78 0.61
C VAL A 99 8.51 9.57 1.83
N GLU A 100 7.79 9.40 2.94
CA GLU A 100 8.16 9.94 4.24
C GLU A 100 8.02 8.88 5.33
N PRO A 101 8.91 8.85 6.34
CA PRO A 101 8.72 7.97 7.49
C PRO A 101 7.51 8.43 8.30
N TYR A 102 6.67 7.47 8.71
CA TYR A 102 5.59 7.74 9.65
C TYR A 102 6.16 7.88 11.07
N GLU A 103 5.87 9.00 11.73
CA GLU A 103 6.27 9.30 13.11
C GLU A 103 5.05 9.72 13.93
N ASP A 104 4.71 8.96 14.98
CA ASP A 104 3.62 9.30 15.90
C ASP A 104 4.16 10.19 17.02
N TYR A 105 3.81 11.49 17.01
CA TYR A 105 4.34 12.51 17.94
C TYR A 105 5.88 12.54 18.06
N GLY A 106 6.60 12.25 16.96
CA GLY A 106 8.06 12.19 16.95
C GLY A 106 8.64 10.91 17.58
N VAL A 107 7.81 9.89 17.78
CA VAL A 107 8.22 8.54 18.20
C VAL A 107 8.10 7.61 17.00
N ALA A 108 9.19 6.87 16.72
CA ALA A 108 9.17 5.82 15.73
C ALA A 108 8.25 4.68 16.19
N VAL A 109 7.27 4.33 15.35
CA VAL A 109 6.35 3.21 15.60
C VAL A 109 7.01 1.90 15.12
N GLU A 110 6.76 0.80 15.83
CA GLU A 110 7.11 -0.56 15.38
C GLU A 110 5.84 -1.34 14.99
N PRO A 111 5.78 -1.94 13.79
CA PRO A 111 6.80 -1.92 12.74
C PRO A 111 7.00 -0.51 12.16
N ARG A 112 8.19 -0.26 11.57
CA ARG A 112 8.45 1.02 10.90
C ARG A 112 7.53 1.16 9.69
N ILE A 113 6.77 2.24 9.63
CA ILE A 113 5.84 2.55 8.55
C ILE A 113 6.37 3.72 7.74
N PHE A 114 6.14 3.68 6.42
CA PHE A 114 6.44 4.76 5.49
C PHE A 114 5.16 5.17 4.77
N ILE A 115 4.88 6.46 4.73
CA ILE A 115 3.80 7.01 3.93
C ILE A 115 4.31 7.23 2.52
N VAL A 116 3.63 6.58 1.57
CA VAL A 116 3.89 6.69 0.14
C VAL A 116 2.77 7.50 -0.48
N ASN A 117 3.12 8.69 -0.98
CA ASN A 117 2.22 9.52 -1.76
C ASN A 117 2.47 9.22 -3.24
N PHE A 118 1.66 8.35 -3.81
CA PHE A 118 1.69 8.00 -5.22
C PHE A 118 0.96 9.08 -6.03
N SER A 119 1.58 9.63 -7.06
CA SER A 119 0.96 10.69 -7.89
C SER A 119 0.33 10.13 -9.17
N ASP A 120 0.80 8.98 -9.64
CA ASP A 120 0.42 8.37 -10.90
C ASP A 120 -0.96 7.67 -10.90
N TRP A 121 -1.63 7.50 -9.75
CA TRP A 121 -2.97 6.86 -9.71
C TRP A 121 -4.02 7.62 -10.53
N GLN A 122 -3.85 8.92 -10.72
CA GLN A 122 -4.74 9.75 -11.53
C GLN A 122 -4.58 9.52 -13.04
N ARG A 123 -3.54 8.79 -13.48
CA ARG A 123 -3.29 8.54 -14.91
C ARG A 123 -4.21 7.47 -15.49
N SER A 124 -4.80 6.60 -14.69
CA SER A 124 -5.69 5.53 -15.19
C SER A 124 -7.09 6.00 -15.61
N GLU A 125 -7.48 7.24 -15.27
CA GLU A 125 -8.79 7.83 -15.62
C GLU A 125 -8.84 8.46 -17.03
N ASN A 126 -7.75 8.42 -17.81
CA ASN A 126 -7.64 9.10 -19.12
C ASN A 126 -7.46 8.17 -20.34
N GLU A 127 -7.70 6.86 -20.21
CA GLU A 127 -7.72 5.91 -21.33
C GLU A 127 -9.14 5.50 -21.77
#